data_AF-A0A5N7JRM7-F1
#
_entry.id   AF-A0A5N7JRM7-F1
#
_cell.length_a   1.000
_cell.length_b   1.000
_cell.length_c   1.000
_cell.angle_alpha   90.00
_cell.angle_beta   90.00
_cell.angle_gamma   90.00
#
_symmetry.space_group_name_H-M   'P 1'
#
loop_
_entity.id
_entity.type
_entity.pdbx_description
1 polymer ?
#
loop_
_entity_poly.entity_id
_entity_poly.type
_entity_poly.pdbx_seq_one_letter_code
_entity_poly.pdbx_strand_id
1 'polypeptide(L)'
;MFVGPDSGIYQVTNPVSDTSVSISPNYRGVSAAGATYGIVPVNGYPKALADAVNQMVQQWGATLAGLGPVASMSVVPVANGGTGATSVPAARTSLGLGSAALKTIGSAAGNVQDVSAPVPMVGNSAFIEQGSHFINYGDSTTVVPPGGAYWAGIRAQYPYQNCAMDLVAQVVTGGSMNLMFRTIAGNGGGDPWRKIYHDGNTTRAQDGTLKAI
;
A
#
# COMPACT_ATOMS: atom_id res chain seq x y z
N MET A 1 -11.85 -40.56 -47.30
CA MET A 1 -13.17 -41.20 -47.53
C MET A 1 -12.95 -42.43 -48.39
N PHE A 2 -13.81 -43.44 -48.32
CA PHE A 2 -13.74 -44.65 -49.15
C PHE A 2 -14.72 -44.52 -50.32
N VAL A 3 -14.28 -44.88 -51.52
CA VAL A 3 -15.13 -45.01 -52.71
C VAL A 3 -15.35 -46.49 -52.96
N GLY A 4 -16.60 -46.93 -52.86
CA GLY A 4 -16.97 -48.30 -53.14
C GLY A 4 -16.92 -48.61 -54.64
N PRO A 5 -16.91 -49.89 -55.01
CA PRO A 5 -17.05 -50.32 -56.41
C PRO A 5 -18.33 -49.82 -57.11
N ASP A 6 -19.34 -49.45 -56.34
CA ASP A 6 -20.58 -48.80 -56.76
C ASP A 6 -20.43 -47.29 -57.04
N SER A 7 -19.21 -46.74 -56.96
CA SER A 7 -18.91 -45.30 -57.00
C SER A 7 -19.53 -44.49 -55.86
N GLY A 8 -20.07 -45.14 -54.83
CA GLY A 8 -20.60 -44.50 -53.63
C GLY A 8 -19.48 -44.01 -52.71
N ILE A 9 -19.70 -42.89 -52.02
CA ILE A 9 -18.75 -42.36 -51.04
C ILE A 9 -19.19 -42.76 -49.63
N TYR A 10 -18.26 -43.39 -48.91
CA TYR A 10 -18.47 -43.93 -47.57
C TYR A 10 -17.46 -43.33 -46.58
N GLN A 11 -17.89 -43.17 -45.33
CA GLN A 11 -16.99 -42.81 -44.24
C GLN A 11 -16.29 -44.06 -43.74
N VAL A 12 -14.95 -44.03 -43.68
CA VAL A 12 -14.18 -45.04 -42.95
C VAL A 12 -14.38 -44.79 -41.45
N THR A 13 -14.87 -45.80 -40.74
CA THR A 13 -15.15 -45.72 -39.30
C THR A 13 -14.07 -46.38 -38.46
N ASN A 14 -13.45 -47.45 -38.97
CA ASN A 14 -12.35 -48.13 -38.29
C ASN A 14 -11.46 -48.90 -39.29
N PRO A 15 -10.15 -48.60 -39.41
CA PRO A 15 -9.21 -49.48 -40.08
C PRO A 15 -8.88 -50.67 -39.14
N VAL A 16 -9.52 -51.81 -39.38
CA VAL A 16 -9.48 -52.97 -38.47
C VAL A 16 -8.19 -53.77 -38.66
N SER A 17 -7.64 -53.80 -39.88
CA SER A 17 -6.34 -54.37 -40.20
C SER A 17 -5.82 -53.82 -41.54
N ASP A 18 -4.61 -54.22 -41.94
CA ASP A 18 -4.02 -53.91 -43.25
C ASP A 18 -4.88 -54.38 -44.44
N THR A 19 -5.84 -55.28 -44.20
CA THR A 19 -6.70 -55.88 -45.23
C THR A 19 -8.19 -55.62 -44.99
N SER A 20 -8.56 -54.93 -43.91
CA SER A 20 -9.97 -54.73 -43.56
C SER A 20 -10.26 -53.36 -42.97
N VAL A 21 -11.34 -52.76 -43.45
CA VAL A 21 -11.82 -51.46 -43.01
C VAL A 21 -13.34 -51.51 -42.81
N SER A 22 -13.81 -50.92 -41.72
CA SER A 22 -15.24 -50.72 -41.47
C SER A 22 -15.68 -49.40 -42.10
N ILE A 23 -16.84 -49.40 -42.76
CA ILE A 23 -17.42 -48.22 -43.39
C ILE A 23 -18.83 -47.95 -42.84
N SER A 24 -19.25 -46.69 -42.86
CA SER A 24 -20.62 -46.29 -42.54
C SER A 24 -21.12 -45.24 -43.55
N PRO A 25 -22.37 -45.36 -44.04
CA PRO A 25 -23.28 -46.51 -43.88
C PRO A 25 -22.74 -47.80 -44.53
N ASN A 26 -23.39 -48.94 -44.29
CA ASN A 26 -23.00 -50.21 -44.92
C ASN A 26 -22.96 -50.07 -46.45
N TYR A 27 -22.07 -50.84 -47.08
CA TYR A 27 -21.96 -50.89 -48.53
C TYR A 27 -23.33 -51.15 -49.17
N ARG A 28 -23.72 -50.30 -50.11
CA ARG A 28 -25.06 -50.32 -50.72
C ARG A 28 -25.18 -51.36 -51.84
N GLY A 29 -24.06 -51.77 -52.43
CA GLY A 29 -24.01 -52.76 -53.51
C GLY A 29 -23.97 -54.22 -53.03
N VAL A 30 -24.09 -55.15 -53.97
CA VAL A 30 -23.85 -56.58 -53.71
C VAL A 30 -22.39 -56.82 -53.31
N SER A 31 -22.14 -57.71 -52.35
CA SER A 31 -20.77 -58.07 -51.94
C SER A 31 -19.95 -58.52 -53.15
N ALA A 32 -18.84 -57.82 -53.42
CA ALA A 32 -18.01 -58.06 -54.58
C ALA A 32 -16.57 -58.33 -54.15
N ALA A 33 -16.04 -59.51 -54.49
CA ALA A 33 -14.66 -59.89 -54.23
C ALA A 33 -13.73 -59.35 -55.34
N GLY A 34 -12.57 -58.81 -54.95
CA GLY A 34 -11.58 -58.28 -55.91
C GLY A 34 -12.02 -57.02 -56.67
N ALA A 35 -13.08 -56.35 -56.21
CA ALA A 35 -13.60 -55.17 -56.89
C ALA A 35 -12.72 -53.93 -56.66
N THR A 36 -12.62 -53.07 -57.69
CA THR A 36 -11.85 -51.83 -57.61
C THR A 36 -12.48 -50.88 -56.59
N TYR A 37 -11.67 -50.36 -55.67
CA TYR A 37 -12.06 -49.35 -54.71
C TYR A 37 -11.11 -48.16 -54.78
N GLY A 38 -11.56 -47.01 -54.29
CA GLY A 38 -10.75 -45.80 -54.18
C GLY A 38 -10.66 -45.34 -52.73
N ILE A 39 -9.50 -44.81 -52.33
CA ILE A 39 -9.41 -43.98 -51.14
C ILE A 39 -9.34 -42.54 -51.63
N VAL A 40 -10.34 -41.72 -51.29
CA VAL A 40 -10.26 -40.27 -51.51
C VAL A 40 -9.38 -39.69 -50.42
N PRO A 41 -8.20 -39.12 -50.76
CA PRO A 41 -7.44 -38.33 -49.82
C PRO A 41 -8.24 -37.06 -49.55
N VAL A 42 -8.73 -36.91 -48.32
CA VAL A 42 -9.15 -35.58 -47.87
C VAL A 42 -7.87 -34.79 -47.69
N ASN A 43 -7.73 -33.72 -48.49
CA ASN A 43 -6.50 -32.94 -48.56
C ASN A 43 -6.01 -32.60 -47.15
N GLY A 44 -4.72 -32.76 -46.85
CA GLY A 44 -4.22 -32.71 -45.48
C GLY A 44 -4.41 -31.37 -44.76
N TYR A 45 -4.61 -30.27 -45.49
CA TYR A 45 -4.66 -28.92 -44.92
C TYR A 45 -5.78 -28.69 -43.88
N PRO A 46 -7.06 -29.05 -44.13
CA PRO A 46 -8.10 -28.91 -43.10
C PRO A 46 -7.89 -29.85 -41.90
N LYS A 47 -7.33 -31.06 -42.09
CA LYS A 47 -7.04 -31.99 -40.99
C LYS A 47 -5.87 -31.52 -40.14
N ALA A 48 -4.78 -31.13 -40.77
CA ALA A 48 -3.60 -30.58 -40.10
C ALA A 48 -3.94 -29.30 -39.34
N LEU A 49 -4.78 -28.43 -39.91
CA LEU A 49 -5.29 -27.25 -39.21
C LEU A 49 -6.15 -27.63 -38.00
N ALA A 50 -7.09 -28.56 -38.15
CA ALA A 50 -7.93 -29.02 -37.04
C ALA A 50 -7.08 -29.64 -35.92
N ASP A 51 -6.06 -30.42 -36.27
CA ASP A 51 -5.14 -31.01 -35.31
C ASP A 51 -4.29 -29.93 -34.62
N ALA A 52 -3.80 -28.94 -35.36
CA ALA A 52 -3.04 -27.82 -34.79
C ALA A 52 -3.88 -26.98 -33.82
N VAL A 53 -5.14 -26.71 -34.16
CA VAL A 53 -6.07 -26.00 -33.25
C VAL A 53 -6.39 -26.85 -32.02
N ASN A 54 -6.61 -28.15 -32.17
CA ASN A 54 -6.84 -29.04 -31.02
C ASN A 54 -5.61 -29.08 -30.09
N GLN A 55 -4.40 -29.15 -30.64
CA GLN A 55 -3.16 -29.06 -29.86
C GLN A 55 -3.05 -27.73 -29.10
N MET A 56 -3.39 -26.61 -29.74
CA MET A 56 -3.42 -25.30 -29.08
C MET A 56 -4.42 -25.27 -27.92
N VAL A 57 -5.63 -25.80 -28.11
CA VAL A 57 -6.67 -25.86 -27.07
C VAL A 57 -6.23 -26.76 -25.91
N GLN A 58 -5.61 -27.91 -26.19
CA GLN A 58 -5.08 -28.81 -25.17
C GLN A 58 -3.95 -28.17 -24.36
N GLN A 59 -3.03 -27.46 -25.03
CA GLN A 59 -1.87 -26.85 -24.38
C GLN A 59 -2.20 -25.56 -23.62
N TRP A 60 -3.09 -24.72 -24.17
CA TRP A 60 -3.32 -23.35 -23.68
C TRP A 60 -4.74 -23.08 -23.20
N GLY A 61 -5.72 -23.95 -23.48
CA GLY A 61 -7.12 -23.71 -23.17
C GLY A 61 -7.38 -23.48 -21.68
N ALA A 62 -6.80 -24.33 -20.82
CA ALA A 62 -6.90 -24.17 -19.37
C ALA A 62 -6.19 -22.90 -18.87
N THR A 63 -5.01 -22.58 -19.42
CA THR A 63 -4.24 -21.38 -19.08
C THR A 63 -5.00 -20.11 -19.44
N LEU A 64 -5.56 -20.04 -20.65
CA LEU A 64 -6.33 -18.89 -21.14
C LEU A 64 -7.62 -18.70 -20.34
N ALA A 65 -8.33 -19.80 -20.01
CA ALA A 65 -9.49 -19.75 -19.12
C ALA A 65 -9.11 -19.29 -17.70
N GLY A 66 -7.93 -19.68 -17.22
CA GLY A 66 -7.40 -19.31 -15.91
C GLY A 66 -7.03 -17.83 -15.75
N LEU A 67 -6.83 -17.09 -16.84
CA LEU A 67 -6.58 -15.65 -16.79
C LEU A 67 -7.80 -14.85 -16.30
N GLY A 68 -9.02 -15.38 -16.44
CA GLY A 68 -10.23 -14.70 -15.98
C GLY A 68 -10.37 -13.27 -16.54
N PRO A 69 -10.79 -12.28 -15.73
CA PRO A 69 -11.04 -10.91 -16.21
C PRO A 69 -9.82 -10.19 -16.80
N VAL A 70 -8.59 -10.56 -16.42
CA VAL A 70 -7.40 -9.85 -16.92
C VAL A 70 -7.14 -10.12 -18.41
N ALA A 71 -7.73 -11.18 -18.97
CA ALA A 71 -7.60 -11.52 -20.40
C ALA A 71 -8.18 -10.46 -21.35
N SER A 72 -9.11 -9.61 -20.88
CA SER A 72 -9.77 -8.59 -21.70
C SER A 72 -9.42 -7.15 -21.32
N MET A 73 -8.48 -6.95 -20.39
CA MET A 73 -8.14 -5.62 -19.87
C MET A 73 -6.99 -4.99 -20.67
N SER A 74 -7.13 -3.72 -21.07
CA SER A 74 -6.02 -2.97 -21.69
C SER A 74 -4.95 -2.56 -20.67
N VAL A 75 -5.33 -2.38 -19.41
CA VAL A 75 -4.45 -2.11 -18.28
C VAL A 75 -4.93 -2.98 -17.12
N VAL A 76 -4.04 -3.78 -16.54
CA VAL A 76 -4.38 -4.59 -15.36
C VAL A 76 -4.52 -3.64 -14.16
N PRO A 77 -5.66 -3.63 -13.45
CA PRO A 77 -5.80 -2.82 -12.24
C PRO A 77 -4.84 -3.29 -11.14
N VAL A 78 -4.47 -2.39 -10.22
CA VAL A 78 -3.62 -2.72 -9.06
C VAL A 78 -4.24 -3.84 -8.21
N ALA A 79 -5.57 -3.84 -8.05
CA ALA A 79 -6.31 -4.90 -7.33
C ALA A 79 -6.10 -6.30 -7.94
N ASN A 80 -5.76 -6.37 -9.23
CA ASN A 80 -5.48 -7.60 -9.96
C ASN A 80 -3.97 -7.80 -10.22
N GLY A 81 -3.10 -7.12 -9.47
CA GLY A 81 -1.65 -7.27 -9.57
C GLY A 81 -0.97 -6.40 -10.66
N GLY A 82 -1.65 -5.38 -11.18
CA GLY A 82 -1.19 -4.51 -12.27
C GLY A 82 -0.03 -3.55 -11.97
N THR A 83 0.97 -3.98 -11.20
CA THR A 83 2.18 -3.18 -10.91
C THR A 83 3.30 -3.43 -11.93
N GLY A 84 3.16 -4.43 -12.80
CA GLY A 84 4.19 -4.85 -13.76
C GLY A 84 5.45 -5.44 -13.10
N ALA A 85 5.38 -5.78 -11.80
CA ALA A 85 6.51 -6.24 -11.00
C ALA A 85 6.35 -7.69 -10.56
N THR A 86 7.47 -8.43 -10.50
CA THR A 86 7.53 -9.82 -10.00
C THR A 86 8.13 -9.93 -8.59
N SER A 87 8.50 -8.80 -7.98
CA SER A 87 9.05 -8.75 -6.62
C SER A 87 8.43 -7.62 -5.81
N VAL A 88 8.35 -7.80 -4.48
CA VAL A 88 7.80 -6.78 -3.57
C VAL A 88 8.53 -5.43 -3.68
N PRO A 89 9.88 -5.37 -3.76
CA PRO A 89 10.58 -4.10 -3.95
C PRO A 89 10.21 -3.40 -5.25
N ALA A 90 10.17 -4.11 -6.37
CA ALA A 90 9.79 -3.52 -7.65
C ALA A 90 8.32 -3.05 -7.65
N ALA A 91 7.41 -3.78 -7.00
CA ALA A 91 6.02 -3.37 -6.88
C ALA A 91 5.86 -2.04 -6.12
N ARG A 92 6.60 -1.84 -5.02
CA ARG A 92 6.62 -0.55 -4.29
C ARG A 92 7.16 0.58 -5.15
N THR A 93 8.22 0.32 -5.92
CA THR A 93 8.78 1.30 -6.87
C THR A 93 7.76 1.67 -7.95
N SER A 94 7.07 0.70 -8.56
CA SER A 94 6.02 0.94 -9.56
C SER A 94 4.87 1.78 -9.01
N LEU A 95 4.57 1.65 -7.72
CA LEU A 95 3.54 2.44 -7.03
C LEU A 95 4.05 3.81 -6.55
N GLY A 96 5.34 4.14 -6.74
CA GLY A 96 5.92 5.40 -6.28
C GLY A 96 6.06 5.51 -4.76
N LEU A 97 6.09 4.39 -4.04
CA LEU A 97 6.18 4.39 -2.58
C LEU A 97 7.61 4.67 -2.12
N GLY A 98 7.76 5.56 -1.14
CA GLY A 98 9.04 5.91 -0.52
C GLY A 98 9.52 4.92 0.54
N SER A 99 10.65 5.24 1.19
CA SER A 99 11.28 4.40 2.23
C SER A 99 10.40 4.16 3.46
N ALA A 100 9.43 5.05 3.74
CA ALA A 100 8.46 4.87 4.82
C ALA A 100 7.63 3.58 4.67
N ALA A 101 7.37 3.13 3.44
CA ALA A 101 6.61 1.90 3.17
C ALA A 101 7.35 0.60 3.60
N LEU A 102 8.61 0.71 4.03
CA LEU A 102 9.41 -0.39 4.58
C LEU A 102 9.35 -0.46 6.10
N LYS A 103 8.75 0.53 6.75
CA LYS A 103 8.82 0.70 8.20
C LYS A 103 7.48 0.34 8.83
N THR A 104 7.55 -0.41 9.93
CA THR A 104 6.40 -0.65 10.79
C THR A 104 6.08 0.63 11.57
N ILE A 105 4.80 0.86 11.85
CA ILE A 105 4.37 1.92 12.77
C ILE A 105 4.58 1.45 14.21
N GLY A 106 5.22 2.28 15.03
CA GLY A 106 5.23 2.11 16.48
C GLY A 106 6.58 2.34 17.15
N SER A 107 6.82 1.51 18.16
CA SER A 107 7.69 1.79 19.31
C SER A 107 9.19 1.56 19.10
N ALA A 108 9.51 0.57 18.29
CA ALA A 108 10.84 -0.01 18.25
C ALA A 108 11.83 0.84 17.46
N ALA A 109 13.12 0.67 17.73
CA ALA A 109 14.18 1.31 16.96
C ALA A 109 14.01 1.00 15.46
N GLY A 110 13.96 2.05 14.64
CA GLY A 110 13.81 1.93 13.19
C GLY A 110 12.37 1.90 12.68
N ASN A 111 11.35 1.98 13.55
CA ASN A 111 9.95 2.18 13.17
C ASN A 111 9.65 3.65 12.83
N VAL A 112 8.53 3.88 12.14
CA VAL A 112 7.91 5.21 12.03
C VAL A 112 7.07 5.43 13.29
N GLN A 113 7.28 6.56 13.97
CA GLN A 113 6.50 6.90 15.16
C GLN A 113 5.04 7.18 14.75
N ASP A 114 4.12 6.49 15.41
CA ASP A 114 2.70 6.83 15.32
C ASP A 114 2.48 8.16 16.04
N VAL A 115 1.87 9.13 15.36
CA VAL A 115 1.48 10.40 15.97
C VAL A 115 0.37 10.18 17.01
N SER A 116 -0.36 9.06 16.93
CA SER A 116 -1.49 8.68 17.78
C SER A 116 -1.25 7.49 18.72
N ALA A 117 -0.11 6.79 18.62
CA ALA A 117 0.24 5.68 19.52
C ALA A 117 1.55 5.94 20.27
N PRO A 118 1.52 6.64 21.42
CA PRO A 118 2.70 6.91 22.22
C PRO A 118 2.99 5.71 23.13
N VAL A 119 3.25 4.54 22.55
CA VAL A 119 3.66 3.35 23.30
C VAL A 119 5.20 3.16 23.40
N PRO A 120 6.08 4.00 22.79
CA PRO A 120 7.53 4.01 23.13
C PRO A 120 8.00 5.18 23.99
N MET A 121 7.21 6.23 24.20
CA MET A 121 7.59 7.32 25.12
C MET A 121 7.33 6.93 26.58
N VAL A 122 7.57 5.64 26.91
CA VAL A 122 7.16 4.88 28.10
C VAL A 122 7.94 5.30 29.34
N GLY A 123 7.65 6.50 29.80
CA GLY A 123 7.46 6.79 31.21
C GLY A 123 6.09 7.45 31.36
N ASN A 124 5.76 7.87 32.57
CA ASN A 124 4.65 8.78 32.88
C ASN A 124 4.89 10.16 32.21
N SER A 125 5.03 10.19 30.88
CA SER A 125 5.48 11.34 30.10
C SER A 125 4.26 12.15 29.69
N ALA A 126 4.28 13.44 30.00
CA ALA A 126 3.16 14.33 29.71
C ALA A 126 2.81 14.36 28.21
N PHE A 127 3.75 14.06 27.31
CA PHE A 127 3.54 14.07 25.86
C PHE A 127 2.56 13.02 25.31
N ILE A 128 2.14 12.04 26.11
CA ILE A 128 1.05 11.13 25.74
C ILE A 128 -0.33 11.82 25.77
N GLU A 129 -0.46 12.87 26.57
CA GLU A 129 -1.74 13.52 26.81
C GLU A 129 -2.17 14.41 25.65
N GLN A 130 -3.46 14.33 25.30
CA GLN A 130 -4.09 15.13 24.27
C GLN A 130 -4.04 16.62 24.66
N GLY A 131 -2.97 17.29 24.22
CA GLY A 131 -2.72 18.72 24.47
C GLY A 131 -1.31 19.04 24.99
N SER A 132 -0.46 18.06 25.26
CA SER A 132 0.99 18.28 25.36
C SER A 132 1.62 18.51 23.99
N HIS A 133 2.37 19.60 23.85
CA HIS A 133 2.97 20.00 22.57
C HIS A 133 4.13 20.97 22.78
N PHE A 134 4.93 21.17 21.73
CA PHE A 134 5.85 22.30 21.67
C PHE A 134 5.07 23.58 21.40
N ILE A 135 5.24 24.58 22.25
CA ILE A 135 4.55 25.87 22.17
C ILE A 135 5.37 26.82 21.33
N ASN A 136 4.71 27.58 20.45
CA ASN A 136 5.27 28.75 19.78
C ASN A 136 4.24 29.89 19.83
N TYR A 137 4.65 31.05 20.31
CA TYR A 137 3.82 32.25 20.39
C TYR A 137 4.35 33.32 19.43
N GLY A 138 3.53 33.76 18.47
CA GLY A 138 3.82 34.85 17.53
C GLY A 138 3.33 36.21 18.01
N ASP A 139 3.50 37.26 17.20
CA ASP A 139 3.22 38.66 17.59
C ASP A 139 1.76 38.98 17.95
N SER A 140 0.83 38.16 17.47
CA SER A 140 -0.63 38.35 17.57
C SER A 140 -1.28 37.33 18.50
N THR A 141 -0.48 36.54 19.21
CA THR A 141 -1.00 35.60 20.19
C THR A 141 -1.40 36.33 21.47
N THR A 142 -2.65 36.19 21.88
CA THR A 142 -3.26 36.97 22.98
C THR A 142 -3.02 36.36 24.36
N VAL A 143 -2.51 35.13 24.43
CA VAL A 143 -2.29 34.36 25.66
C VAL A 143 -0.79 34.11 25.87
N VAL A 144 0.02 35.17 25.79
CA VAL A 144 1.48 35.13 25.92
C VAL A 144 1.96 35.58 27.30
N PRO A 145 3.21 35.23 27.67
CA PRO A 145 3.84 35.85 28.82
C PRO A 145 3.91 37.38 28.70
N PRO A 146 3.73 38.13 29.80
CA PRO A 146 3.86 39.58 29.79
C PRO A 146 5.26 40.05 29.39
N GLY A 147 5.34 41.13 28.63
CA GLY A 147 6.61 41.81 28.35
C GLY A 147 7.31 41.43 27.04
N GLY A 148 6.66 40.72 26.11
CA GLY A 148 7.22 40.51 24.78
C GLY A 148 6.36 39.70 23.82
N ALA A 149 6.65 39.84 22.53
CA ALA A 149 6.25 38.92 21.48
C ALA A 149 7.36 37.85 21.29
N TYR A 150 7.02 36.71 20.68
CA TYR A 150 7.95 35.64 20.31
C TYR A 150 8.49 34.81 21.48
N TRP A 151 7.85 33.66 21.70
CA TRP A 151 8.23 32.71 22.73
C TRP A 151 8.18 31.29 22.16
N ALA A 152 9.03 30.42 22.68
CA ALA A 152 9.02 29.01 22.36
C ALA A 152 9.18 28.19 23.63
N GLY A 153 8.59 27.00 23.66
CA GLY A 153 8.69 26.15 24.83
C GLY A 153 7.85 24.89 24.72
N ILE A 154 7.32 24.46 25.85
CA ILE A 154 6.67 23.17 26.00
C ILE A 154 5.43 23.30 26.88
N ARG A 155 4.35 22.63 26.46
CA ARG A 155 3.21 22.29 27.30
C ARG A 155 3.30 20.83 27.72
N ALA A 156 3.22 20.61 29.02
CA ALA A 156 3.07 19.29 29.61
C ALA A 156 1.69 19.22 30.30
N GLN A 157 0.75 18.55 29.64
CA GLN A 157 -0.59 18.30 30.14
C GLN A 157 -0.64 17.04 31.01
N TYR A 158 -1.47 17.10 32.03
CA TYR A 158 -1.79 16.01 32.93
C TYR A 158 -3.10 15.34 32.47
N PRO A 159 -3.24 14.00 32.59
CA PRO A 159 -4.38 13.24 32.05
C PRO A 159 -5.75 13.65 32.58
N TYR A 160 -5.79 14.29 33.74
CA TYR A 160 -7.03 14.68 34.39
C TYR A 160 -7.30 16.18 34.20
N GLN A 161 -8.49 16.47 33.66
CA GLN A 161 -9.12 17.79 33.63
C GLN A 161 -8.41 18.88 32.80
N ASN A 162 -7.70 18.63 31.70
CA ASN A 162 -7.00 19.69 30.93
C ASN A 162 -5.94 20.47 31.75
N CYS A 163 -5.60 20.02 32.95
CA CYS A 163 -4.58 20.65 33.77
C CYS A 163 -3.23 20.52 33.08
N ALA A 164 -2.44 21.57 33.02
CA ALA A 164 -1.14 21.53 32.36
C ALA A 164 -0.14 22.48 33.02
N MET A 165 1.11 22.40 32.58
CA MET A 165 2.11 23.44 32.79
C MET A 165 2.66 23.92 31.45
N ASP A 166 2.87 25.22 31.36
CA ASP A 166 3.62 25.84 30.27
C ASP A 166 4.97 26.29 30.82
N LEU A 167 6.05 25.96 30.10
CA LEU A 167 7.38 26.55 30.31
C LEU A 167 7.85 27.11 28.97
N VAL A 168 8.11 28.41 28.93
CA VAL A 168 8.46 29.12 27.69
C VAL A 168 9.62 30.08 27.90
N ALA A 169 10.50 30.13 26.92
CA ALA A 169 11.61 31.07 26.83
C ALA A 169 11.34 32.10 25.74
N GLN A 170 11.79 33.32 25.96
CA GLN A 170 11.71 34.38 24.97
C GLN A 170 12.68 34.09 23.81
N VAL A 171 12.19 34.17 22.57
CA VAL A 171 12.96 33.82 21.36
C VAL A 171 13.72 35.02 20.80
N VAL A 172 13.11 36.21 20.88
CA VAL A 172 13.70 37.47 20.39
C VAL A 172 13.76 38.46 21.53
N THR A 173 14.92 39.11 21.71
CA THR A 173 15.10 40.07 22.79
C THR A 173 15.16 41.52 22.30
N GLY A 174 14.54 42.42 23.07
CA GLY A 174 14.84 43.86 23.09
C GLY A 174 15.58 44.28 24.37
N GLY A 175 16.08 43.31 25.16
CA GLY A 175 16.70 43.50 26.48
C GLY A 175 17.19 42.16 27.06
N SER A 176 16.84 41.85 28.31
CA SER A 176 17.16 40.57 28.94
C SER A 176 16.13 39.49 28.59
N MET A 177 16.60 38.35 28.08
CA MET A 177 15.74 37.19 27.76
C MET A 177 15.06 36.66 29.03
N ASN A 178 13.78 36.30 28.95
CA ASN A 178 13.04 35.79 30.10
C ASN A 178 12.68 34.31 29.92
N LEU A 179 12.74 33.55 31.02
CA LEU A 179 12.15 32.23 31.14
C LEU A 179 10.93 32.32 32.04
N MET A 180 9.78 31.89 31.55
CA MET A 180 8.50 32.05 32.23
C MET A 180 7.73 30.74 32.27
N PHE A 181 6.96 30.55 33.33
CA PHE A 181 6.12 29.37 33.51
C PHE A 181 4.77 29.73 34.11
N ARG A 182 3.80 28.84 33.93
CA ARG A 182 2.50 28.89 34.60
C ARG A 182 1.90 27.49 34.66
N THR A 183 0.90 27.34 35.51
CA THR A 183 -0.04 26.23 35.48
C THR A 183 -1.27 26.61 34.65
N ILE A 184 -1.96 25.59 34.13
CA ILE A 184 -3.26 25.68 33.49
C ILE A 184 -4.23 24.93 34.39
N ALA A 185 -5.28 25.61 34.82
CA ALA A 185 -6.34 25.05 35.65
C ALA A 185 -7.22 24.09 34.86
N GLY A 186 -8.02 23.29 35.58
CA GLY A 186 -8.77 22.21 34.94
C GLY A 186 -9.89 22.64 33.97
N ASN A 187 -10.22 23.94 33.96
CA ASN A 187 -11.13 24.55 33.00
C ASN A 187 -10.43 25.06 31.74
N GLY A 188 -9.11 24.82 31.59
CA GLY A 188 -8.28 25.33 30.51
C GLY A 188 -7.78 26.77 30.69
N GLY A 189 -8.15 27.44 31.80
CA GLY A 189 -7.70 28.79 32.12
C GLY A 189 -6.26 28.78 32.62
N GLY A 190 -5.39 29.62 32.03
CA GLY A 190 -4.02 29.76 32.47
C GLY A 190 -3.89 30.62 33.72
N ASP A 191 -3.19 30.11 34.73
CA ASP A 191 -2.78 30.91 35.88
C ASP A 191 -1.82 32.03 35.45
N PRO A 192 -1.65 33.08 36.26
CA PRO A 192 -0.80 34.18 35.85
C PRO A 192 0.66 33.72 35.74
N TRP A 193 1.36 34.22 34.72
CA TRP A 193 2.73 33.87 34.47
C TRP A 193 3.67 34.22 35.64
N ARG A 194 4.71 33.41 35.79
CA ARG A 194 5.80 33.60 36.73
C ARG A 194 7.11 33.67 35.96
N LYS A 195 7.93 34.64 36.31
CA LYS A 195 9.26 34.86 35.69
C LYS A 195 10.33 34.22 36.56
N ILE A 196 11.30 33.55 35.94
CA ILE A 196 12.51 33.10 36.60
C ILE A 196 13.53 34.24 36.61
N TYR A 197 14.04 34.55 37.79
CA TYR A 197 15.07 35.56 37.98
C TYR A 197 16.47 34.97 37.73
N HIS A 198 17.29 35.72 37.00
CA HIS A 198 18.67 35.41 36.66
C HIS A 198 19.49 36.70 36.56
N ASP A 199 20.80 36.58 36.37
CA ASP A 199 21.77 37.67 36.27
C ASP A 199 21.43 38.75 35.23
N GLY A 200 20.80 38.36 34.13
CA GLY A 200 20.34 39.30 33.11
C GLY A 200 19.13 40.13 33.55
N ASN A 201 18.26 39.62 34.43
CA ASN A 201 17.05 40.32 34.88
C ASN A 201 17.04 40.65 36.38
N THR A 202 18.22 40.63 37.02
CA THR A 202 18.43 41.06 38.39
C THR A 202 19.71 41.84 38.54
N THR A 203 19.78 42.67 39.58
CA THR A 203 21.01 43.28 40.05
C THR A 203 21.37 42.71 41.42
N ARG A 204 22.66 42.50 41.66
CA ARG A 204 23.19 42.03 42.95
C ARG A 204 23.85 43.18 43.68
N ALA A 205 23.39 43.48 44.88
CA ALA A 205 24.01 44.48 45.74
C ALA A 205 25.23 43.91 46.47
N GLN A 206 26.07 44.80 47.03
CA GLN A 206 27.30 44.42 47.74
C GLN A 206 27.02 43.59 49.01
N ASP A 207 25.82 43.73 49.60
CA ASP A 207 25.34 42.91 50.71
C ASP A 207 24.81 41.53 50.28
N GLY A 208 24.88 41.21 48.99
CA GLY A 208 24.43 39.94 48.42
C GLY A 208 22.94 39.88 48.06
N THR A 209 22.16 40.93 48.33
CA THR A 209 20.73 40.95 47.99
C THR A 209 20.50 41.06 46.48
N LEU A 210 19.47 40.37 45.99
CA LEU A 210 19.04 40.42 44.59
C LEU A 210 17.82 41.34 44.45
N LYS A 211 17.87 42.24 43.46
CA LYS A 211 16.75 43.10 43.08
C LYS A 211 16.35 42.80 41.65
N ALA A 212 15.06 42.59 41.42
CA ALA A 212 14.50 42.50 40.07
C ALA A 212 14.71 43.82 39.34
N ILE A 213 15.07 43.75 38.04
CA ILE A 213 15.12 44.92 37.15
C ILE A 213 13.84 45.06 36.33
#